data_AF-D1PUZ3-F1
#
_entry.id   AF-D1PUZ3-F1
#
_cell.length_a   1.000
_cell.length_b   1.000
_cell.length_c   1.000
_cell.angle_alpha   90.00
_cell.angle_beta   90.00
_cell.angle_gamma   90.00
#
_symmetry.space_group_name_H-M   'P 1'
#
loop_
_entity.id
_entity.type
_entity.pdbx_description
1 polymer ?
#
loop_
_entity_poly.entity_id
_entity_poly.type
_entity_poly.pdbx_seq_one_letter_code
_entity_poly.pdbx_strand_id
1 'polypeptide(L)'
;MADGLRPVVTELTTAVVDCKDGLSTYAPGMRLPLNLDRGETPLTPSYQDVRRTIQVKSVQVGSNKADAGKAINDNERTEWKSDGSKENAWATFNLTENARVDEIAIKLTGWRNKVYPLAIYADHQKVWEGITYATLGYVHIDIPKAVKSGRITIKMLGPSQNSNKFGEVKELAGGATGELDRMITAKGKTELRIVEVDFLQKIK
;
A
#
# COMPACT_ATOMS: atom_id res chain seq x y z
N MET A 1 59.52 14.62 10.94
CA MET A 1 60.06 13.29 11.29
C MET A 1 59.41 12.93 12.61
N ALA A 2 58.84 11.74 12.74
CA ALA A 2 58.26 11.32 14.02
C ALA A 2 59.35 10.71 14.90
N ASP A 3 59.44 11.13 16.17
CA ASP A 3 60.49 10.68 17.08
C ASP A 3 60.40 9.19 17.37
N GLY A 4 61.56 8.52 17.37
CA GLY A 4 61.68 7.09 17.66
C GLY A 4 61.39 6.14 16.49
N LEU A 5 61.06 6.65 15.29
CA LEU A 5 60.80 5.82 14.10
C LEU A 5 61.90 5.97 13.04
N ARG A 6 62.26 4.86 12.39
CA ARG A 6 63.18 4.87 11.24
C ARG A 6 62.54 5.61 10.06
N PRO A 7 63.30 6.43 9.32
CA PRO A 7 62.77 7.11 8.15
C PRO A 7 62.38 6.10 7.06
N VAL A 8 61.23 6.34 6.44
CA VAL A 8 60.80 5.66 5.21
C VAL A 8 60.77 6.71 4.11
N VAL A 9 61.40 6.40 2.98
CA VAL A 9 61.43 7.26 1.80
C VAL A 9 60.51 6.64 0.75
N THR A 10 59.65 7.48 0.17
CA THR A 10 58.85 7.12 -1.00
C THR A 10 59.26 8.06 -2.14
N GLU A 11 59.61 7.49 -3.28
CA GLU A 11 59.88 8.25 -4.50
C GLU A 11 58.58 8.44 -5.27
N LEU A 12 58.32 9.66 -5.73
CA LEU A 12 57.17 10.01 -6.56
C LEU A 12 57.70 10.47 -7.92
N THR A 13 57.20 9.86 -8.99
CA THR A 13 57.48 10.28 -10.36
C THR A 13 56.27 10.98 -10.95
N THR A 14 56.48 12.15 -11.55
CA THR A 14 55.44 12.90 -12.25
C THR A 14 55.57 12.70 -13.76
N ALA A 15 54.44 12.71 -14.47
CA ALA A 15 54.40 12.78 -15.92
C ALA A 15 53.95 14.18 -16.35
N VAL A 16 54.51 14.67 -17.45
CA VAL A 16 54.08 15.96 -18.04
C VAL A 16 52.66 15.82 -18.58
N VAL A 17 51.85 16.85 -18.38
CA VAL A 17 50.51 16.99 -18.95
C VAL A 17 50.51 18.18 -19.89
N ASP A 18 50.04 17.98 -21.11
CA ASP A 18 49.96 19.05 -22.10
C ASP A 18 48.95 20.11 -21.66
N CYS A 19 49.44 21.35 -21.52
CA CYS A 19 48.66 22.53 -21.15
C CYS A 19 48.95 23.66 -22.15
N LYS A 20 47.90 24.26 -22.71
CA LYS A 20 47.99 25.43 -23.60
C LYS A 20 47.10 26.54 -23.05
N ASP A 21 47.66 27.71 -22.80
CA ASP A 21 46.94 28.90 -22.30
C ASP A 21 46.12 28.62 -21.02
N GLY A 22 46.64 27.75 -20.14
CA GLY A 22 45.97 27.34 -18.90
C GLY A 22 44.89 26.25 -19.07
N LEU A 23 44.71 25.71 -20.27
CA LEU A 23 43.75 24.65 -20.58
C LEU A 23 44.44 23.33 -20.91
N SER A 24 43.90 22.22 -20.42
CA SER A 24 44.32 20.86 -20.78
C SER A 24 43.11 20.01 -21.16
N THR A 25 43.28 19.13 -22.13
CA THR A 25 42.28 18.10 -22.49
C THR A 25 42.45 16.82 -21.67
N TYR A 26 43.48 16.75 -20.81
CA TYR A 26 43.73 15.60 -19.96
C TYR A 26 42.70 15.51 -18.83
N ALA A 27 41.82 14.50 -18.91
CA ALA A 27 40.84 14.17 -17.88
C ALA A 27 41.29 12.90 -17.13
N PRO A 28 41.95 12.99 -15.96
CA PRO A 28 42.49 11.82 -15.26
C PRO A 28 41.41 10.79 -14.89
N GLY A 29 40.17 11.24 -14.62
CA GLY A 29 39.03 10.35 -14.35
C GLY A 29 38.68 9.41 -15.51
N MET A 30 39.02 9.76 -16.76
CA MET A 30 38.79 8.91 -17.93
C MET A 30 39.80 7.75 -18.05
N ARG A 31 40.86 7.76 -17.23
CA ARG A 31 41.87 6.68 -17.18
C ARG A 31 41.59 5.67 -16.07
N LEU A 32 40.57 5.90 -15.26
CA LEU A 32 40.14 4.91 -14.28
C LEU A 32 39.58 3.70 -15.03
N PRO A 33 39.99 2.47 -14.67
CA PRO A 33 39.44 1.28 -15.28
C PRO A 33 37.94 1.20 -14.99
N LEU A 34 37.18 0.78 -16.01
CA LEU A 34 35.76 0.53 -15.86
C LEU A 34 35.55 -0.69 -14.95
N ASN A 35 34.79 -0.51 -13.87
CA ASN A 35 34.29 -1.62 -13.06
C ASN A 35 32.76 -1.66 -13.17
N LEU A 36 32.24 -2.70 -13.83
CA LEU A 36 30.80 -2.97 -13.95
C LEU A 36 30.34 -4.16 -13.10
N ASP A 37 31.22 -4.66 -12.23
CA ASP A 37 30.93 -5.82 -11.40
C ASP A 37 29.80 -5.49 -10.43
N ARG A 38 28.91 -6.45 -10.25
CA ARG A 38 27.88 -6.39 -9.22
C ARG A 38 28.45 -7.02 -7.95
N GLY A 39 28.21 -6.39 -6.81
CA GLY A 39 28.48 -7.02 -5.52
C GLY A 39 27.63 -8.28 -5.34
N GLU A 40 28.06 -9.14 -4.41
CA GLU A 40 27.33 -10.35 -4.07
C GLU A 40 25.93 -10.02 -3.56
N THR A 41 24.94 -10.84 -3.96
CA THR A 41 23.60 -10.76 -3.36
C THR A 41 23.66 -11.36 -1.96
N PRO A 42 23.15 -10.68 -0.92
CA PRO A 42 23.09 -11.25 0.42
C PRO A 42 22.43 -12.64 0.44
N LEU A 43 23.03 -13.60 1.16
CA LEU A 43 22.52 -14.97 1.28
C LEU A 43 21.23 -15.08 2.10
N THR A 44 20.91 -14.03 2.87
CA THR A 44 19.70 -13.96 3.69
C THR A 44 18.69 -13.01 3.06
N PRO A 45 17.38 -13.23 3.25
CA PRO A 45 16.37 -12.25 2.88
C PRO A 45 16.67 -10.88 3.50
N SER A 46 16.44 -9.82 2.74
CA SER A 46 16.56 -8.44 3.22
C SER A 46 15.32 -7.96 3.97
N TYR A 47 14.37 -8.85 4.29
CA TYR A 47 13.09 -8.54 4.91
C TYR A 47 12.71 -9.60 5.95
N GLN A 48 11.72 -9.26 6.78
CA GLN A 48 11.07 -10.19 7.70
C GLN A 48 9.56 -10.06 7.55
N ASP A 49 8.87 -11.19 7.53
CA ASP A 49 7.41 -11.20 7.49
C ASP A 49 6.85 -10.75 8.84
N VAL A 50 6.17 -9.61 8.85
CA VAL A 50 5.50 -9.08 10.06
C VAL A 50 4.04 -9.51 10.14
N ARG A 51 3.46 -9.93 9.01
CA ARG A 51 2.06 -10.32 8.87
C ARG A 51 1.90 -11.42 7.84
N ARG A 52 0.89 -12.28 8.01
CA ARG A 52 0.42 -13.23 7.01
C ARG A 52 -0.99 -12.89 6.56
N THR A 53 -1.28 -13.06 5.27
CA THR A 53 -2.62 -12.92 4.71
C THR A 53 -3.45 -14.18 4.98
N ILE A 54 -4.66 -14.00 5.47
CA ILE A 54 -5.63 -15.07 5.69
C ILE A 54 -6.49 -15.20 4.44
N GLN A 55 -6.49 -16.39 3.83
CA GLN A 55 -7.21 -16.64 2.59
C GLN A 55 -8.72 -16.62 2.79
N VAL A 56 -9.45 -16.02 1.84
CA VAL A 56 -10.92 -15.98 1.80
C VAL A 56 -11.45 -17.16 0.99
N LYS A 57 -12.35 -17.94 1.59
CA LYS A 57 -13.02 -19.08 0.95
C LYS A 57 -14.19 -18.64 0.07
N SER A 58 -14.98 -17.67 0.53
CA SER A 58 -16.12 -17.15 -0.23
C SER A 58 -16.57 -15.79 0.28
N VAL A 59 -17.24 -15.02 -0.60
CA VAL A 59 -17.79 -13.70 -0.29
C VAL A 59 -19.30 -13.73 -0.42
N GLN A 60 -20.00 -13.20 0.58
CA GLN A 60 -21.45 -12.97 0.57
C GLN A 60 -21.69 -11.47 0.63
N VAL A 61 -22.59 -10.96 -0.19
CA VAL A 61 -22.84 -9.51 -0.32
C VAL A 61 -24.32 -9.20 -0.22
N GLY A 62 -24.65 -8.01 0.28
CA GLY A 62 -26.04 -7.57 0.40
C GLY A 62 -26.73 -7.29 -0.94
N SER A 63 -25.96 -7.01 -2.00
CA SER A 63 -26.47 -6.75 -3.35
C SER A 63 -25.42 -7.08 -4.41
N ASN A 64 -25.84 -7.14 -5.68
CA ASN A 64 -24.95 -7.41 -6.83
C ASN A 64 -24.09 -8.68 -6.66
N LYS A 65 -24.75 -9.79 -6.31
CA LYS A 65 -24.09 -11.07 -5.96
C LYS A 65 -23.18 -11.66 -7.04
N ALA A 66 -23.51 -11.43 -8.32
CA ALA A 66 -22.69 -11.89 -9.44
C ALA A 66 -21.26 -11.30 -9.41
N ASP A 67 -21.10 -10.12 -8.80
CA ASP A 67 -19.85 -9.39 -8.72
C ASP A 67 -19.11 -9.57 -7.40
N ALA A 68 -19.61 -10.40 -6.47
CA ALA A 68 -19.03 -10.55 -5.13
C ALA A 68 -17.55 -10.95 -5.15
N GLY A 69 -17.16 -11.81 -6.10
CA GLY A 69 -15.77 -12.26 -6.27
C GLY A 69 -14.81 -11.14 -6.67
N LYS A 70 -15.31 -10.03 -7.24
CA LYS A 70 -14.46 -8.89 -7.62
C LYS A 70 -13.83 -8.21 -6.42
N ALA A 71 -14.37 -8.37 -5.21
CA ALA A 71 -13.81 -7.80 -3.99
C ALA A 71 -12.52 -8.52 -3.50
N ILE A 72 -12.11 -9.62 -4.12
CA ILE A 72 -10.95 -10.44 -3.70
C ILE A 72 -10.17 -11.02 -4.91
N ASN A 73 -10.32 -10.44 -6.10
CA ASN A 73 -9.75 -11.01 -7.34
C ASN A 73 -8.39 -10.43 -7.74
N ASP A 74 -7.79 -9.59 -6.88
CA ASP A 74 -6.48 -8.96 -7.10
C ASP A 74 -6.42 -8.18 -8.44
N ASN A 75 -7.56 -7.64 -8.88
CA ASN A 75 -7.67 -6.88 -10.11
C ASN A 75 -8.19 -5.47 -9.82
N GLU A 76 -7.24 -4.54 -9.74
CA GLU A 76 -7.49 -3.13 -9.45
C GLU A 76 -8.38 -2.39 -10.47
N ARG A 77 -8.70 -3.03 -11.61
CA ARG A 77 -9.60 -2.48 -12.64
C ARG A 77 -11.05 -2.91 -12.45
N THR A 78 -11.33 -3.77 -11.47
CA THR A 78 -12.67 -4.27 -11.16
C THR A 78 -13.09 -3.88 -9.75
N GLU A 79 -14.39 -3.88 -9.48
CA GLU A 79 -14.93 -3.64 -8.14
C GLU A 79 -16.17 -4.49 -7.90
N TRP A 80 -16.44 -4.79 -6.63
CA TRP A 80 -17.80 -5.02 -6.18
C TRP A 80 -18.40 -3.70 -5.67
N LYS A 81 -19.65 -3.42 -6.03
CA LYS A 81 -20.39 -2.23 -5.62
C LYS A 81 -21.76 -2.63 -5.10
N SER A 82 -22.19 -2.08 -3.97
CA SER A 82 -23.57 -2.25 -3.50
C SER A 82 -24.60 -1.41 -4.29
N ASP A 83 -25.88 -1.75 -4.19
CA ASP A 83 -27.00 -1.08 -4.88
C ASP A 83 -27.29 0.38 -4.42
N GLY A 84 -26.59 0.84 -3.38
CA GLY A 84 -26.75 2.17 -2.78
C GLY A 84 -27.75 2.24 -1.62
N SER A 85 -28.37 1.12 -1.24
CA SER A 85 -29.16 0.98 -0.01
C SER A 85 -28.25 0.74 1.19
N LYS A 86 -28.53 1.44 2.31
CA LYS A 86 -27.83 1.23 3.59
C LYS A 86 -27.97 -0.20 4.11
N GLU A 87 -29.09 -0.86 3.84
CA GLU A 87 -29.34 -2.23 4.32
C GLU A 87 -28.50 -3.27 3.57
N ASN A 88 -28.17 -3.00 2.31
CA ASN A 88 -27.43 -3.92 1.43
C ASN A 88 -25.96 -3.53 1.26
N ALA A 89 -25.50 -2.45 1.90
CA ALA A 89 -24.13 -1.94 1.83
C ALA A 89 -23.19 -2.69 2.77
N TRP A 90 -23.08 -4.01 2.59
CA TRP A 90 -22.19 -4.88 3.34
C TRP A 90 -21.65 -6.03 2.50
N ALA A 91 -20.45 -6.48 2.85
CA ALA A 91 -19.80 -7.68 2.32
C ALA A 91 -19.25 -8.52 3.49
N THR A 92 -19.51 -9.82 3.44
CA THR A 92 -19.11 -10.82 4.42
C THR A 92 -18.15 -11.80 3.78
N PHE A 93 -16.95 -11.91 4.34
CA PHE A 93 -15.85 -12.72 3.86
C PHE A 93 -15.74 -13.94 4.78
N ASN A 94 -16.02 -15.12 4.24
CA ASN A 94 -15.81 -16.38 4.95
C ASN A 94 -14.35 -16.79 4.74
N LEU A 95 -13.59 -16.84 5.81
CA LEU A 95 -12.17 -17.20 5.79
C LEU A 95 -12.00 -18.72 5.63
N THR A 96 -10.83 -19.13 5.16
CA THR A 96 -10.45 -20.55 5.02
C THR A 96 -10.22 -21.23 6.37
N GLU A 97 -9.90 -20.45 7.41
CA GLU A 97 -9.68 -20.91 8.78
C GLU A 97 -10.20 -19.88 9.80
N ASN A 98 -10.45 -20.34 11.03
CA ASN A 98 -10.77 -19.43 12.14
C ASN A 98 -9.49 -18.75 12.62
N ALA A 99 -9.26 -17.53 12.15
CA ALA A 99 -8.06 -16.76 12.45
C ALA A 99 -8.39 -15.45 13.16
N ARG A 100 -7.40 -14.91 13.88
CA ARG A 100 -7.45 -13.57 14.44
C ARG A 100 -6.98 -12.60 13.38
N VAL A 101 -7.88 -11.76 12.88
CA VAL A 101 -7.58 -10.68 11.92
C VAL A 101 -7.15 -9.45 12.70
N ASP A 102 -5.86 -9.14 12.63
CA ASP A 102 -5.25 -7.99 13.29
C ASP A 102 -5.45 -6.68 12.52
N GLU A 103 -5.51 -6.78 11.19
CA GLU A 103 -5.60 -5.64 10.30
C GLU A 103 -6.38 -6.03 9.04
N ILE A 104 -7.14 -5.09 8.51
CA ILE A 104 -7.78 -5.21 7.20
C ILE A 104 -7.15 -4.17 6.28
N ALA A 105 -6.52 -4.61 5.21
CA ALA A 105 -6.05 -3.75 4.14
C ALA A 105 -7.12 -3.74 3.04
N ILE A 106 -7.78 -2.60 2.83
CA ILE A 106 -8.92 -2.50 1.89
C ILE A 106 -8.70 -1.36 0.90
N LYS A 107 -8.89 -1.66 -0.39
CA LYS A 107 -8.91 -0.66 -1.45
C LYS A 107 -10.35 -0.31 -1.81
N LEU A 108 -10.67 0.98 -1.72
CA LEU A 108 -11.99 1.54 -1.99
C LEU A 108 -11.91 2.48 -3.18
N THR A 109 -12.99 2.62 -3.96
CA THR A 109 -12.98 3.56 -5.09
C THR A 109 -13.20 5.00 -4.67
N GLY A 110 -12.75 5.93 -5.51
CA GLY A 110 -12.90 7.38 -5.26
C GLY A 110 -11.97 7.88 -4.16
N TRP A 111 -10.82 7.25 -4.01
CA TRP A 111 -9.83 7.53 -2.97
C TRP A 111 -9.37 9.00 -2.92
N ARG A 112 -9.43 9.71 -4.06
CA ARG A 112 -9.12 11.14 -4.17
C ARG A 112 -9.97 12.01 -3.27
N ASN A 113 -11.28 11.75 -3.27
CA ASN A 113 -12.28 12.66 -2.75
C ASN A 113 -13.27 12.00 -1.80
N LYS A 114 -13.12 10.71 -1.46
CA LYS A 114 -14.05 9.97 -0.59
C LYS A 114 -13.35 9.36 0.61
N VAL A 115 -14.01 9.46 1.74
CA VAL A 115 -13.79 8.62 2.92
C VAL A 115 -15.08 7.88 3.29
N TYR A 116 -14.95 6.68 3.82
CA TYR A 116 -16.06 5.76 4.02
C TYR A 116 -16.31 5.56 5.53
N PRO A 117 -17.53 5.84 6.02
CA PRO A 117 -17.92 5.44 7.38
C PRO A 117 -18.23 3.94 7.39
N LEU A 118 -17.40 3.16 8.07
CA LEU A 118 -17.42 1.70 8.05
C LEU A 118 -17.56 1.14 9.48
N ALA A 119 -18.14 -0.06 9.57
CA ALA A 119 -18.07 -0.93 10.75
C ALA A 119 -17.64 -2.33 10.33
N ILE A 120 -16.83 -2.96 11.16
CA ILE A 120 -16.31 -4.30 10.94
C ILE A 120 -16.82 -5.20 12.05
N TYR A 121 -17.35 -6.34 11.64
CA TYR A 121 -17.88 -7.38 12.52
C TYR A 121 -17.08 -8.66 12.33
N ALA A 122 -16.70 -9.27 13.44
CA ALA A 122 -16.24 -10.65 13.46
C ALA A 122 -17.40 -11.51 13.95
N ASP A 123 -17.93 -12.37 13.08
CA ASP A 123 -19.24 -13.00 13.22
C ASP A 123 -20.34 -11.96 13.50
N HIS A 124 -20.81 -11.87 14.75
CA HIS A 124 -21.85 -10.94 15.19
C HIS A 124 -21.32 -9.80 16.05
N GLN A 125 -20.04 -9.84 16.44
CA GLN A 125 -19.43 -8.86 17.31
C GLN A 125 -18.81 -7.73 16.50
N LYS A 126 -19.23 -6.49 16.75
CA LYS A 126 -18.57 -5.30 16.19
C LYS A 126 -17.19 -5.13 16.82
N VAL A 127 -16.15 -5.29 16.02
CA VAL A 127 -14.74 -5.21 16.46
C VAL A 127 -14.10 -3.86 16.15
N TRP A 128 -14.64 -3.13 15.18
CA TRP A 128 -14.16 -1.80 14.80
C TRP A 128 -15.30 -0.97 14.18
N GLU A 129 -15.25 0.34 14.36
CA GLU A 129 -16.13 1.32 13.74
C GLU A 129 -15.36 2.64 13.58
N GLY A 130 -15.51 3.29 12.43
CA GLY A 130 -14.83 4.55 12.17
C GLY A 130 -15.06 5.08 10.76
N ILE A 131 -14.33 6.13 10.42
CA ILE A 131 -14.26 6.69 9.07
C ILE A 131 -12.85 6.40 8.54
N THR A 132 -12.75 5.94 7.29
CA THR A 132 -11.44 5.74 6.65
C THR A 132 -10.69 7.06 6.50
N TYR A 133 -9.37 6.99 6.34
CA TYR A 133 -8.57 8.17 5.98
C TYR A 133 -8.39 8.27 4.45
N ALA A 134 -7.98 9.45 3.98
CA ALA A 134 -7.66 9.66 2.56
C ALA A 134 -6.31 9.01 2.22
N THR A 135 -6.25 8.27 1.11
CA THR A 135 -5.05 7.52 0.69
C THR A 135 -5.06 7.37 -0.84
N LEU A 136 -3.91 7.10 -1.48
CA LEU A 136 -3.83 6.76 -2.91
C LEU A 136 -3.98 5.25 -3.18
N GLY A 137 -3.96 4.44 -2.12
CA GLY A 137 -3.93 2.98 -2.20
C GLY A 137 -4.87 2.36 -1.18
N TYR A 138 -4.33 1.47 -0.36
CA TYR A 138 -5.10 0.75 0.65
C TYR A 138 -5.32 1.60 1.90
N VAL A 139 -6.50 1.45 2.48
CA VAL A 139 -6.80 1.84 3.85
C VAL A 139 -6.42 0.66 4.73
N HIS A 140 -5.52 0.91 5.68
CA HIS A 140 -5.12 -0.06 6.69
C HIS A 140 -5.93 0.18 7.95
N ILE A 141 -6.78 -0.79 8.29
CA ILE A 141 -7.66 -0.72 9.46
C ILE A 141 -7.15 -1.70 10.51
N ASP A 142 -6.46 -1.19 11.52
CA ASP A 142 -6.07 -1.96 12.70
C ASP A 142 -7.31 -2.35 13.53
N ILE A 143 -7.38 -3.62 13.93
CA ILE A 143 -8.47 -4.18 14.73
C ILE A 143 -7.97 -4.41 16.17
N PRO A 144 -8.03 -3.39 17.05
CA PRO A 144 -7.46 -3.50 18.40
C PRO A 144 -8.13 -4.59 19.24
N LYS A 145 -9.43 -4.84 19.00
CA LYS A 145 -10.22 -5.88 19.65
C LYS A 145 -10.35 -7.14 18.77
N ALA A 146 -9.30 -7.49 18.05
CA ALA A 146 -9.31 -8.63 17.14
C ALA A 146 -9.63 -9.94 17.89
N VAL A 147 -10.70 -10.61 17.45
CA VAL A 147 -11.14 -11.92 17.93
C VAL A 147 -10.90 -12.96 16.85
N LYS A 148 -10.76 -14.24 17.24
CA LYS A 148 -10.72 -15.33 16.27
C LYS A 148 -12.10 -15.51 15.67
N SER A 149 -12.18 -15.48 14.35
CA SER A 149 -13.43 -15.70 13.62
C SER A 149 -13.13 -16.31 12.25
N GLY A 150 -14.08 -17.09 11.74
CA GLY A 150 -14.08 -17.56 10.35
C GLY A 150 -14.85 -16.63 9.41
N ARG A 151 -15.40 -15.53 9.92
CA ARG A 151 -16.27 -14.64 9.16
C ARG A 151 -16.06 -13.19 9.55
N ILE A 152 -15.66 -12.37 8.58
CA ILE A 152 -15.53 -10.92 8.77
C ILE A 152 -16.54 -10.22 7.87
N THR A 153 -17.34 -9.32 8.44
CA THR A 153 -18.27 -8.48 7.69
C THR A 153 -17.83 -7.03 7.74
N ILE A 154 -17.70 -6.41 6.56
CA ILE A 154 -17.47 -4.98 6.39
C ILE A 154 -18.79 -4.36 5.98
N LYS A 155 -19.27 -3.38 6.75
CA LYS A 155 -20.56 -2.72 6.54
C LYS A 155 -20.36 -1.21 6.47
N MET A 156 -20.99 -0.57 5.49
CA MET A 156 -21.04 0.88 5.38
C MET A 156 -22.17 1.44 6.24
N LEU A 157 -21.85 2.45 7.07
CA LEU A 157 -22.78 3.01 8.05
C LEU A 157 -23.60 4.18 7.51
N GLY A 158 -23.14 4.81 6.44
CA GLY A 158 -23.80 5.93 5.78
C GLY A 158 -23.07 6.37 4.52
N PRO A 159 -23.52 7.44 3.84
CA PRO A 159 -22.91 7.92 2.61
C PRO A 159 -21.42 8.27 2.76
N SER A 160 -20.65 8.09 1.68
CA SER A 160 -19.25 8.52 1.63
C SER A 160 -19.14 10.03 1.83
N GLN A 161 -18.11 10.48 2.53
CA GLN A 161 -17.88 11.89 2.81
C GLN A 161 -16.74 12.45 1.96
N ASN A 162 -16.75 13.76 1.71
CA ASN A 162 -15.70 14.40 0.92
C ASN A 162 -14.37 14.44 1.72
N SER A 163 -13.30 13.86 1.17
CA SER A 163 -11.97 13.85 1.79
C SER A 163 -11.33 15.24 1.89
N ASN A 164 -11.76 16.23 1.08
CA ASN A 164 -11.24 17.60 1.13
C ASN A 164 -11.42 18.28 2.49
N LYS A 165 -12.35 17.78 3.33
CA LYS A 165 -12.49 18.23 4.72
C LYS A 165 -11.31 17.81 5.62
N PHE A 166 -10.45 16.91 5.15
CA PHE A 166 -9.34 16.29 5.91
C PHE A 166 -7.96 16.72 5.38
N GLY A 167 -7.87 17.68 4.45
CA GLY A 167 -6.74 18.61 4.29
C GLY A 167 -5.41 18.14 3.71
N GLU A 168 -5.08 16.84 3.66
CA GLU A 168 -3.66 16.45 3.53
C GLU A 168 -3.22 15.89 2.17
N VAL A 169 -4.12 15.30 1.37
CA VAL A 169 -3.76 14.69 0.08
C VAL A 169 -4.22 15.58 -1.08
N LYS A 170 -3.37 16.54 -1.48
CA LYS A 170 -3.59 17.39 -2.66
C LYS A 170 -2.76 16.87 -3.82
N GLU A 171 -3.43 16.43 -4.88
CA GLU A 171 -2.77 16.01 -6.12
C GLU A 171 -2.06 17.21 -6.76
N LEU A 172 -0.72 17.15 -6.89
CA LEU A 172 0.09 18.29 -7.33
C LEU A 172 0.10 18.49 -8.87
N ALA A 173 -0.31 17.48 -9.65
CA ALA A 173 -0.40 17.54 -11.12
C ALA A 173 -1.26 16.39 -11.73
N GLY A 174 -2.52 16.28 -11.31
CA GLY A 174 -3.34 15.09 -11.57
C GLY A 174 -4.12 15.03 -12.88
N GLY A 175 -3.58 14.36 -13.90
CA GLY A 175 -4.40 13.80 -14.98
C GLY A 175 -5.30 12.65 -14.49
N ALA A 176 -6.21 12.17 -15.35
CA ALA A 176 -7.19 11.14 -14.98
C ALA A 176 -6.52 9.77 -14.68
N THR A 177 -6.27 9.45 -13.41
CA THR A 177 -5.84 8.10 -13.00
C THR A 177 -7.08 7.24 -12.74
N GLY A 178 -7.28 6.20 -13.56
CA GLY A 178 -8.28 5.14 -13.37
C GLY A 178 -9.73 5.51 -13.68
N GLU A 179 -10.46 4.67 -14.42
CA GLU A 179 -11.89 4.89 -14.72
C GLU A 179 -12.79 4.77 -13.47
N LEU A 180 -12.45 3.88 -12.53
CA LEU A 180 -13.25 3.61 -11.34
C LEU A 180 -13.34 4.80 -10.37
N ASP A 181 -12.29 5.63 -10.32
CA ASP A 181 -12.23 6.81 -9.45
C ASP A 181 -13.00 8.02 -10.00
N ARG A 182 -13.31 8.01 -11.31
CA ARG A 182 -14.13 9.05 -11.95
C ARG A 182 -15.63 8.84 -11.68
N MET A 183 -16.02 7.64 -11.24
CA MET A 183 -17.42 7.29 -10.99
C MET A 183 -17.97 8.05 -9.78
N ILE A 184 -18.90 8.96 -10.05
CA ILE A 184 -19.61 9.75 -9.05
C ILE A 184 -20.68 8.86 -8.39
N THR A 185 -20.65 8.80 -7.06
CA THR A 185 -21.74 8.20 -6.27
C THR A 185 -22.88 9.22 -6.20
N ALA A 186 -24.10 8.78 -6.50
CA ALA A 186 -25.26 9.66 -6.42
C ALA A 186 -25.45 10.18 -4.97
N LYS A 187 -25.80 11.46 -4.84
CA LYS A 187 -25.91 12.14 -3.55
C LYS A 187 -26.90 11.40 -2.62
N GLY A 188 -26.45 11.10 -1.39
CA GLY A 188 -27.27 10.46 -0.36
C GLY A 188 -27.33 8.93 -0.42
N LYS A 189 -26.77 8.29 -1.45
CA LYS A 189 -26.67 6.83 -1.49
C LYS A 189 -25.59 6.30 -0.54
N THR A 190 -25.85 5.15 0.05
CA THR A 190 -24.87 4.40 0.86
C THR A 190 -24.29 3.29 -0.02
N GLU A 191 -23.33 3.66 -0.88
CA GLU A 191 -22.67 2.75 -1.82
C GLU A 191 -21.32 2.28 -1.27
N LEU A 192 -21.25 1.03 -0.83
CA LEU A 192 -19.98 0.39 -0.50
C LEU A 192 -19.36 -0.13 -1.80
N ARG A 193 -18.16 0.36 -2.11
CA ARG A 193 -17.44 0.04 -3.35
C ARG A 193 -16.05 -0.46 -3.01
N ILE A 194 -15.85 -1.76 -3.15
CA ILE A 194 -14.61 -2.46 -2.78
C ILE A 194 -13.93 -2.88 -4.07
N VAL A 195 -12.71 -2.41 -4.28
CA VAL A 195 -11.81 -2.89 -5.34
C VAL A 195 -11.25 -4.22 -4.90
N GLU A 196 -10.60 -4.26 -3.73
CA GLU A 196 -10.13 -5.50 -3.13
C GLU A 196 -9.94 -5.36 -1.61
N VAL A 197 -9.80 -6.49 -0.93
CA VAL A 197 -9.54 -6.52 0.51
C VAL A 197 -8.73 -7.74 0.93
N ASP A 198 -7.76 -7.50 1.81
CA ASP A 198 -6.96 -8.50 2.49
C ASP A 198 -7.17 -8.49 4.00
N PHE A 199 -7.13 -9.68 4.60
CA PHE A 199 -7.23 -9.89 6.04
C PHE A 199 -5.87 -10.34 6.57
N LEU A 200 -5.26 -9.53 7.42
CA LEU A 200 -3.90 -9.74 7.86
C LEU A 200 -3.85 -10.17 9.33
N GLN A 201 -3.02 -11.14 9.64
CA GLN A 201 -2.68 -11.56 11.00
C GLN A 201 -1.22 -11.24 11.29
N LYS A 202 -0.93 -10.65 12.45
CA LYS A 202 0.45 -10.39 12.86
C LYS A 202 1.18 -11.71 13.14
N ILE A 203 2.38 -11.85 12.59
CA ILE A 203 3.28 -12.96 12.88
C ILE A 203 3.99 -12.63 14.20
N LYS A 204 4.07 -13.61 15.10
CA LYS A 204 4.77 -13.48 16.38
C LYS A 204 6.23 -13.84 16.24
#